data_AF-A0A0F9VGK3-F1
#
_entry.id   AF-A0A0F9VGK3-F1
#
_cell.length_a   1.000
_cell.length_b   1.000
_cell.length_c   1.000
_cell.angle_alpha   90.00
_cell.angle_beta   90.00
_cell.angle_gamma   90.00
#
_symmetry.space_group_name_H-M   'P 1'
#
loop_
_entity.id
_entity.type
_entity.pdbx_description
1 polymer ?
#
loop_
_entity_poly.entity_id
_entity_poly.type
_entity_poly.pdbx_seq_one_letter_code
_entity_poly.pdbx_strand_id
1 'polypeptide(L)'
;MENKTETVNDQTLAFEVTKKTPVVRFLASLSDGRTVIQDDRKENIRHAWARLADWLKVNPGISITEMRLQGPNGVDIKMPPNQKGYFFGNKHRGVWNGPQYNDCGIGYYDGQKVNVSWYRQPKFDQAFAEEKTVIEAGFFLIKNT
;
A
#
# COMPACT_ATOMS: atom_id res chain seq x y z
N MET A 1 -25.16 22.62 20.75
CA MET A 1 -24.08 22.32 19.81
C MET A 1 -24.32 20.91 19.31
N GLU A 2 -24.88 20.77 18.11
CA GLU A 2 -25.08 19.45 17.50
C GLU A 2 -23.73 18.93 17.01
N ASN A 3 -23.30 17.79 17.55
CA ASN A 3 -22.22 17.00 17.00
C ASN A 3 -22.67 16.53 15.61
N LYS A 4 -22.23 17.21 14.56
CA LYS A 4 -22.26 16.65 13.21
C LYS A 4 -21.35 15.44 13.20
N THR A 5 -21.94 14.25 13.31
CA THR A 5 -21.27 13.01 12.95
C THR A 5 -20.94 13.13 11.46
N GLU A 6 -19.71 13.51 11.13
CA GLU A 6 -19.22 13.46 9.75
C GLU A 6 -19.36 12.00 9.31
N THR A 7 -20.29 11.74 8.40
CA THR A 7 -20.46 10.42 7.80
C THR A 7 -19.19 10.08 7.04
N VAL A 8 -18.44 9.12 7.59
CA VAL A 8 -17.23 8.56 6.98
C VAL A 8 -17.56 8.09 5.56
N ASN A 9 -17.03 8.76 4.53
CA ASN A 9 -17.28 8.39 3.14
C ASN A 9 -16.35 7.25 2.70
N ASP A 10 -16.75 6.04 3.05
CA ASP A 10 -16.06 4.79 2.74
C ASP A 10 -16.19 4.33 1.27
N GLN A 11 -17.06 4.96 0.48
CA GLN A 11 -17.33 4.54 -0.91
C GLN A 11 -16.08 4.62 -1.81
N THR A 12 -15.10 5.41 -1.37
CA THR A 12 -13.83 5.61 -2.06
C THR A 12 -12.80 4.54 -1.72
N LEU A 13 -13.01 3.64 -0.77
CA LEU A 13 -12.09 2.54 -0.45
C LEU A 13 -12.70 1.19 -0.84
N ALA A 14 -11.90 0.13 -0.76
CA ALA A 14 -12.38 -1.24 -0.91
C ALA A 14 -12.02 -2.02 0.36
N PHE A 15 -13.04 -2.51 1.05
CA PHE A 15 -12.88 -3.30 2.29
C PHE A 15 -13.12 -4.80 2.07
N GLU A 16 -13.56 -5.18 0.87
CA GLU A 16 -13.89 -6.55 0.50
C GLU A 16 -13.24 -6.90 -0.84
N VAL A 17 -12.99 -8.20 -1.04
CA VAL A 17 -12.48 -8.70 -2.32
C VAL A 17 -13.59 -8.57 -3.37
N THR A 18 -13.28 -7.91 -4.48
CA THR A 18 -14.20 -7.73 -5.60
C THR A 18 -13.62 -8.34 -6.87
N LYS A 19 -14.43 -8.37 -7.94
CA LYS A 19 -13.95 -8.74 -9.29
C LYS A 19 -12.83 -7.84 -9.84
N LYS A 20 -12.57 -6.69 -9.21
CA LYS A 20 -11.52 -5.74 -9.58
C LYS A 20 -10.27 -5.87 -8.69
N THR A 21 -10.28 -6.79 -7.73
CA THR A 21 -9.17 -7.01 -6.82
C THR A 21 -8.14 -7.92 -7.50
N PRO A 22 -6.88 -7.49 -7.67
CA PRO A 22 -5.85 -8.31 -8.30
C PRO A 22 -5.45 -9.50 -7.41
N VAL A 23 -4.80 -10.49 -8.03
CA VAL A 23 -4.26 -11.67 -7.31
C VAL A 23 -3.09 -11.27 -6.44
N VAL A 24 -2.14 -10.51 -7.01
CA VAL A 24 -1.06 -9.86 -6.27
C VAL A 24 -1.55 -8.48 -5.86
N ARG A 25 -1.63 -8.22 -4.55
CA ARG A 25 -2.28 -7.02 -4.03
C ARG A 25 -1.67 -6.56 -2.73
N PHE A 26 -1.66 -5.26 -2.52
CA PHE A 26 -1.38 -4.68 -1.22
C PHE A 26 -2.66 -4.69 -0.34
N LEU A 27 -2.49 -4.80 0.97
CA LEU A 27 -3.54 -4.68 1.98
C LEU A 27 -3.04 -3.78 3.11
N ALA A 28 -3.91 -2.94 3.67
CA ALA A 28 -3.61 -2.13 4.84
C ALA A 28 -4.65 -2.39 5.93
N SER A 29 -4.19 -2.87 7.09
CA SER A 29 -5.00 -3.01 8.28
C SER A 29 -5.08 -1.64 8.99
N LEU A 30 -6.28 -1.26 9.43
CA LEU A 30 -6.56 0.02 10.08
C LEU A 30 -6.74 -0.16 11.59
N SER A 31 -6.59 0.92 12.35
CA SER A 31 -6.73 0.93 13.82
C SER A 31 -8.14 0.62 14.33
N ASP A 32 -9.16 0.73 13.48
CA ASP A 32 -10.55 0.34 13.80
C ASP A 32 -10.88 -1.12 13.46
N GLY A 33 -9.87 -1.91 13.08
CA GLY A 33 -10.02 -3.32 12.74
C GLY A 33 -10.41 -3.60 11.29
N ARG A 34 -10.71 -2.57 10.48
CA ARG A 34 -11.00 -2.75 9.05
C ARG A 34 -9.71 -3.00 8.27
N THR A 35 -9.84 -3.63 7.09
CA THR A 35 -8.72 -3.83 6.16
C THR A 35 -9.06 -3.25 4.79
N VAL A 36 -8.24 -2.34 4.31
CA VAL A 36 -8.33 -1.80 2.96
C VAL A 36 -7.55 -2.71 2.00
N ILE A 37 -8.19 -3.08 0.91
CA ILE A 37 -7.68 -4.00 -0.09
C ILE A 37 -7.42 -3.22 -1.38
N GLN A 38 -6.27 -3.44 -2.03
CA GLN A 38 -6.04 -2.85 -3.35
C GLN A 38 -7.11 -3.31 -4.34
N ASP A 39 -7.63 -2.37 -5.12
CA ASP A 39 -8.49 -2.63 -6.25
C ASP A 39 -8.09 -1.82 -7.49
N ASP A 40 -8.10 -2.47 -8.64
CA ASP A 40 -7.70 -1.89 -9.91
C ASP A 40 -8.95 -1.38 -10.65
N ARG A 41 -9.54 -0.31 -10.13
CA ARG A 41 -10.68 0.36 -10.77
C ARG A 41 -10.21 1.03 -12.08
N LYS A 42 -10.72 0.55 -13.23
CA LYS A 42 -10.22 0.90 -14.57
C LYS A 42 -10.57 2.30 -15.12
N GLU A 43 -11.34 3.16 -14.43
CA GLU A 43 -11.77 4.44 -15.03
C GLU A 43 -11.79 5.59 -14.01
N ASN A 44 -11.10 6.69 -14.34
CA ASN A 44 -11.13 8.03 -13.71
C ASN A 44 -11.08 8.12 -12.18
N ILE A 45 -10.63 7.06 -11.51
CA ILE A 45 -10.52 6.99 -10.06
C ILE A 45 -9.04 6.93 -9.70
N ARG A 46 -8.63 7.73 -8.71
CA ARG A 46 -7.26 7.71 -8.17
C ARG A 46 -6.88 6.31 -7.70
N HIS A 47 -5.59 6.02 -7.73
CA HIS A 47 -5.03 4.76 -7.22
C HIS A 47 -5.53 4.46 -5.80
N ALA A 48 -5.75 3.18 -5.46
CA ALA A 48 -6.33 2.77 -4.17
C ALA A 48 -5.61 3.40 -2.96
N TRP A 49 -4.29 3.42 -2.99
CA TRP A 49 -3.46 3.98 -1.91
C TRP A 49 -3.47 5.50 -1.85
N ALA A 50 -3.66 6.19 -2.98
CA ALA A 50 -3.89 7.63 -2.97
C ALA A 50 -5.26 7.96 -2.34
N ARG A 51 -6.28 7.15 -2.63
CA ARG A 51 -7.60 7.26 -1.97
C ARG A 51 -7.49 7.01 -0.47
N LEU A 52 -6.72 6.00 -0.04
CA LEU A 52 -6.47 5.76 1.37
C LEU A 52 -5.76 6.94 2.04
N ALA A 53 -4.71 7.48 1.44
CA ALA A 53 -3.99 8.63 1.97
C ALA A 53 -4.89 9.86 2.15
N ASP A 54 -5.80 10.12 1.21
CA ASP A 54 -6.77 11.22 1.32
C ASP A 54 -7.85 10.93 2.37
N TRP A 55 -8.33 9.68 2.44
CA TRP A 55 -9.33 9.25 3.43
C TRP A 55 -8.80 9.35 4.87
N LEU A 56 -7.52 9.04 5.12
CA LEU A 56 -6.90 9.16 6.44
C LEU A 56 -6.81 10.62 6.90
N LYS A 57 -6.59 11.59 5.99
CA LYS A 57 -6.57 13.02 6.34
C LYS A 57 -7.91 13.52 6.87
N VAL A 58 -9.02 12.96 6.37
CA VAL A 58 -10.37 13.29 6.83
C VAL A 58 -10.86 12.40 7.97
N ASN A 59 -10.08 11.37 8.35
CA ASN A 59 -10.34 10.50 9.50
C ASN A 59 -9.12 10.45 10.44
N PRO A 60 -8.77 11.56 11.12
CA PRO A 60 -7.52 11.68 11.89
C PRO A 60 -7.43 10.73 13.10
N GLY A 61 -8.55 10.13 13.52
CA GLY A 61 -8.56 9.09 14.56
C GLY A 61 -8.17 7.70 14.05
N ILE A 62 -8.01 7.53 12.74
CA ILE A 62 -7.68 6.25 12.11
C ILE A 62 -6.27 6.29 11.55
N SER A 63 -5.52 5.21 11.77
CA SER A 63 -4.16 5.03 11.26
C SER A 63 -3.99 3.64 10.66
N ILE A 64 -2.94 3.47 9.85
CA ILE A 64 -2.56 2.16 9.32
C ILE A 64 -1.75 1.43 10.40
N THR A 65 -2.21 0.27 10.84
CA THR A 65 -1.55 -0.55 11.87
C THR A 65 -0.63 -1.60 11.28
N GLU A 66 -0.88 -2.04 10.05
CA GLU A 66 -0.07 -3.03 9.34
C GLU A 66 -0.25 -2.87 7.83
N MET A 67 0.82 -3.08 7.05
CA MET A 67 0.73 -3.22 5.60
C MET A 67 1.25 -4.58 5.14
N ARG A 68 0.54 -5.19 4.20
CA ARG A 68 0.84 -6.53 3.67
C ARG A 68 0.85 -6.52 2.15
N LEU A 69 1.72 -7.32 1.54
CA LEU A 69 1.70 -7.64 0.12
C LEU A 69 1.33 -9.12 0.01
N GLN A 70 0.13 -9.38 -0.49
CA GLN A 70 -0.36 -10.72 -0.74
C GLN A 70 0.01 -11.13 -2.16
N GLY A 71 0.73 -12.24 -2.27
CA GLY A 71 1.12 -12.89 -3.52
C GLY A 71 0.23 -14.06 -3.88
N PRO A 72 0.59 -14.80 -4.95
CA PRO A 72 -0.12 -16.01 -5.36
C PRO A 72 -0.13 -17.07 -4.26
N ASN A 73 -1.15 -17.92 -4.23
CA ASN A 73 -1.28 -19.05 -3.29
C ASN A 73 -1.25 -18.65 -1.80
N GLY A 74 -1.62 -17.42 -1.46
CA GLY A 74 -1.75 -16.98 -0.06
C GLY A 74 -0.42 -16.63 0.63
N VAL A 75 0.66 -16.43 -0.14
CA VAL A 75 1.92 -15.90 0.43
C VAL A 75 1.69 -14.46 0.87
N ASP A 76 1.86 -14.17 2.15
CA ASP A 76 1.70 -12.83 2.72
C ASP A 76 3.07 -12.29 3.19
N ILE A 77 3.54 -11.21 2.57
CA ILE A 77 4.67 -10.43 3.07
C ILE A 77 4.14 -9.34 3.99
N LYS A 78 4.50 -9.39 5.28
CA LYS A 78 4.03 -8.44 6.29
C LYS A 78 5.13 -7.46 6.65
N MET A 79 4.80 -6.18 6.67
CA MET A 79 5.67 -5.17 7.27
C MET A 79 5.53 -5.16 8.79
N PRO A 80 6.54 -4.67 9.53
CA PRO A 80 6.41 -4.44 10.96
C PRO A 80 5.13 -3.63 11.27
N PRO A 81 4.40 -3.96 12.35
CA PRO A 81 3.20 -3.23 12.72
C PRO A 81 3.53 -1.85 13.30
N ASN A 82 2.53 -0.97 13.32
CA ASN A 82 2.52 0.35 13.95
C ASN A 82 3.71 1.25 13.57
N GLN A 83 4.10 1.23 12.30
CA GLN A 83 5.18 2.07 11.81
C GLN A 83 4.70 3.50 11.55
N LYS A 84 5.64 4.45 11.41
CA LYS A 84 5.29 5.85 11.13
C LYS A 84 4.77 6.06 9.70
N GLY A 85 4.90 5.06 8.85
CA GLY A 85 4.30 5.04 7.53
C GLY A 85 4.59 3.74 6.81
N TYR A 86 3.91 3.55 5.69
CA TYR A 86 4.04 2.37 4.86
C TYR A 86 4.20 2.74 3.40
N PHE A 87 5.05 1.98 2.71
CA PHE A 87 5.42 2.18 1.31
C PHE A 87 4.80 1.09 0.43
N PHE A 88 4.33 1.51 -0.74
CA PHE A 88 3.87 0.64 -1.82
C PHE A 88 4.45 1.13 -3.14
N GLY A 89 4.90 0.23 -4.01
CA GLY A 89 5.45 0.64 -5.30
C GLY A 89 5.45 -0.47 -6.32
N ASN A 90 5.48 -0.09 -7.60
CA ASN A 90 5.72 -0.99 -8.71
C ASN A 90 6.91 -0.45 -9.50
N LYS A 91 7.82 -1.33 -9.92
CA LYS A 91 9.01 -0.97 -10.70
C LYS A 91 9.12 -1.89 -11.90
N HIS A 92 9.35 -1.30 -13.07
CA HIS A 92 9.76 -2.04 -14.25
C HIS A 92 11.29 -2.02 -14.34
N ARG A 93 11.89 -3.20 -14.40
CA ARG A 93 13.35 -3.37 -14.49
C ARG A 93 13.67 -4.12 -15.77
N GLY A 94 14.15 -3.38 -16.76
CA GLY A 94 14.68 -3.92 -18.00
C GLY A 94 16.20 -3.95 -18.00
N VAL A 95 16.79 -5.01 -18.54
CA VAL A 95 18.20 -5.02 -18.95
C VAL A 95 18.24 -4.81 -20.46
N TRP A 96 19.13 -3.96 -20.96
CA TRP A 96 19.28 -3.74 -22.41
C TRP A 96 19.62 -5.07 -23.10
N ASN A 97 18.82 -5.45 -24.11
CA ASN A 97 18.84 -6.77 -24.77
C ASN A 97 18.67 -7.98 -23.82
N GLY A 98 18.13 -7.78 -22.63
CA GLY A 98 17.93 -8.82 -21.63
C GLY A 98 16.47 -8.97 -21.20
N PRO A 99 16.23 -9.82 -20.19
CA PRO A 99 14.88 -10.04 -19.68
C PRO A 99 14.34 -8.77 -19.01
N GLN A 100 13.02 -8.57 -19.17
CA GLN A 100 12.27 -7.53 -18.46
C GLN A 100 11.55 -8.14 -17.26
N TYR A 101 11.61 -7.43 -16.13
CA TYR A 101 10.98 -7.84 -14.88
C TYR A 101 10.06 -6.75 -14.36
N ASN A 102 8.95 -7.16 -13.77
CA ASN A 102 8.10 -6.29 -12.97
C ASN A 102 8.32 -6.66 -11.50
N ASP A 103 8.59 -5.67 -10.66
CA ASP A 103 8.80 -5.86 -9.23
C ASP A 103 7.75 -5.07 -8.43
N CYS A 104 7.17 -5.67 -7.39
CA CYS A 104 6.33 -5.02 -6.38
C CYS A 104 7.15 -4.68 -5.14
N GLY A 105 7.16 -3.42 -4.75
CA GLY A 105 7.83 -2.91 -3.57
C GLY A 105 6.85 -2.74 -2.43
N ILE A 106 7.14 -3.34 -1.28
CA ILE A 106 6.45 -3.07 -0.01
C ILE A 106 7.49 -2.59 1.00
N GLY A 107 7.13 -1.63 1.85
CA GLY A 107 8.05 -1.09 2.83
C GLY A 107 7.39 -0.39 4.00
N TYR A 108 8.22 0.10 4.91
CA TYR A 108 7.80 0.88 6.06
C TYR A 108 8.76 2.04 6.34
N TYR A 109 8.23 3.08 6.99
CA TYR A 109 8.99 4.24 7.46
C TYR A 109 9.12 4.19 8.98
N ASP A 110 10.36 4.12 9.46
CA ASP A 110 10.69 4.04 10.90
C ASP A 110 10.81 5.43 11.57
N GLY A 111 10.75 6.51 10.78
CA GLY A 111 10.99 7.87 11.25
C GLY A 111 12.31 8.48 10.81
N GLN A 112 13.20 7.68 10.24
CA GLN A 112 14.47 8.12 9.66
C GLN A 112 14.52 7.77 8.18
N LYS A 113 14.23 6.50 7.83
CA LYS A 113 14.33 5.98 6.47
C LYS A 113 13.12 5.13 6.10
N VAL A 114 12.90 5.02 4.80
CA VAL A 114 11.89 4.14 4.22
C VAL A 114 12.61 2.87 3.77
N ASN A 115 12.35 1.76 4.46
CA ASN A 115 12.93 0.45 4.17
C ASN A 115 11.99 -0.28 3.21
N VAL A 116 12.47 -0.60 2.00
CA VAL A 116 11.65 -1.21 0.94
C VAL A 116 12.21 -2.56 0.53
N SER A 117 11.34 -3.56 0.45
CA SER A 117 11.63 -4.87 -0.14
C SER A 117 10.88 -5.04 -1.45
N TRP A 118 11.59 -5.43 -2.51
CA TRP A 118 11.05 -5.63 -3.85
C TRP A 118 10.92 -7.11 -4.17
N TYR A 119 9.76 -7.51 -4.71
CA TYR A 119 9.40 -8.89 -5.05
C TYR A 119 9.09 -9.00 -6.54
N ARG A 120 9.73 -9.94 -7.23
CA ARG A 120 9.61 -10.10 -8.68
C ARG A 120 8.30 -10.77 -9.06
N GLN A 121 7.62 -10.29 -10.09
CA GLN A 121 6.46 -10.94 -10.67
C GLN A 121 6.82 -11.79 -11.90
N PRO A 122 6.12 -12.92 -12.16
CA PRO A 122 5.06 -13.51 -11.34
C PRO A 122 5.55 -14.45 -10.23
N LYS A 123 6.86 -14.69 -10.13
CA LYS A 123 7.46 -15.68 -9.21
C LYS A 123 7.26 -15.38 -7.72
N PHE A 124 7.11 -14.10 -7.40
CA PHE A 124 6.93 -13.56 -6.07
C PHE A 124 8.08 -13.86 -5.10
N ASP A 125 9.29 -14.02 -5.63
CA ASP A 125 10.54 -14.12 -4.87
C ASP A 125 11.12 -12.74 -4.58
N GLN A 126 11.76 -12.58 -3.42
CA GLN A 126 12.42 -11.32 -3.06
C GLN A 126 13.59 -11.07 -4.02
N ALA A 127 13.54 -9.94 -4.74
CA ALA A 127 14.55 -9.56 -5.72
C ALA A 127 15.70 -8.78 -5.07
N PHE A 128 15.38 -7.75 -4.29
CA PHE A 128 16.35 -6.91 -3.59
C PHE A 128 15.63 -6.06 -2.51
N ALA A 129 16.41 -5.41 -1.65
CA ALA A 129 15.93 -4.40 -0.72
C ALA A 129 16.68 -3.08 -0.96
N GLU A 130 16.05 -1.96 -0.64
CA GLU A 130 16.66 -0.64 -0.70
C GLU A 130 16.13 0.26 0.42
N GLU A 131 16.96 1.20 0.85
CA GLU A 131 16.56 2.29 1.71
C GLU A 131 16.28 3.53 0.87
N LYS A 132 15.26 4.30 1.25
CA LYS A 132 14.94 5.59 0.65
C LYS A 132 14.77 6.66 1.72
N THR A 133 15.04 7.90 1.35
CA THR A 133 14.54 9.07 2.07
C THR A 133 13.03 9.23 1.84
N VAL A 134 12.37 10.03 2.69
CA VAL A 134 10.96 10.41 2.50
C VAL A 134 10.73 11.11 1.16
N ILE A 135 11.70 11.91 0.71
CA ILE A 135 11.63 12.65 -0.55
C ILE A 135 11.66 11.68 -1.74
N GLU A 136 12.58 10.71 -1.72
CA GLU A 136 12.69 9.69 -2.78
C GLU A 136 11.49 8.74 -2.82
N ALA A 137 10.89 8.45 -1.66
CA ALA A 137 9.68 7.65 -1.59
C ALA A 137 8.46 8.39 -2.17
N GLY A 138 8.38 9.72 -2.01
CA GLY A 138 7.36 10.55 -2.64
C GLY A 138 5.92 10.08 -2.35
N PHE A 139 5.08 10.02 -3.38
CA PHE A 139 3.66 9.67 -3.23
C PHE A 139 3.40 8.20 -2.85
N PHE A 140 4.42 7.35 -2.95
CA PHE A 140 4.36 5.93 -2.64
C PHE A 140 4.43 5.64 -1.13
N LEU A 141 4.72 6.66 -0.31
CA LEU A 141 4.72 6.57 1.15
C LEU A 141 3.44 7.18 1.73
N ILE A 142 2.66 6.38 2.45
CA ILE A 142 1.58 6.87 3.31
C ILE A 142 2.13 6.98 4.72
N LYS A 143 2.22 8.20 5.25
CA LYS A 143 2.61 8.43 6.64
C LYS A 143 1.39 8.35 7.54
N ASN A 144 1.54 7.66 8.67
CA ASN A 144 0.62 7.81 9.78
C ASN A 144 0.83 9.20 10.38
N THR A 145 -0.26 9.89 10.67
CA THR A 145 -0.29 11.17 11.38
C THR A 145 -0.11 10.98 12.87
#